data_AF-A0ABD5N5W3-F1
#
_entry.id   AF-A0ABD5N5W3-F1
#
_cell.length_a   1.000
_cell.length_b   1.000
_cell.length_c   1.000
_cell.angle_alpha   90.00
_cell.angle_beta   90.00
_cell.angle_gamma   90.00
#
_symmetry.space_group_name_H-M   'P 1'
#
loop_
_entity.id
_entity.type
_entity.pdbx_description
1 polymer ?
#
loop_
_entity_poly.entity_id
_entity_poly.type
_entity_poly.pdbx_seq_one_letter_code
_entity_poly.pdbx_strand_id
1 'polypeptide(L)' 'MQKNLTEVFRLVLPASGFIEVSKLAVYMGCSVNSLKASIKREHIPVIKLGLKWLICLEDLKDKMSKVGQTQK' A
#
# COMPACT_ATOMS: atom_id res chain seq x y z
N MET A 1 -15.28 5.92 -15.28
CA MET A 1 -15.40 6.30 -13.85
C MET A 1 -14.11 5.92 -13.13
N GLN A 2 -13.21 6.88 -12.92
CA GLN A 2 -11.92 6.66 -12.28
C GLN A 2 -12.15 6.68 -10.76
N LYS A 3 -12.13 5.51 -10.11
CA LYS A 3 -12.26 5.44 -8.65
C LYS A 3 -11.09 6.21 -8.05
N ASN A 4 -11.40 7.28 -7.32
CA ASN A 4 -10.40 8.15 -6.72
C ASN A 4 -9.66 7.35 -5.64
N LEU A 5 -8.33 7.25 -5.70
CA LEU A 5 -7.52 6.49 -4.74
C LEU A 5 -7.89 6.82 -3.29
N THR A 6 -8.21 8.09 -3.02
CA THR A 6 -8.68 8.62 -1.74
C THR A 6 -9.96 7.96 -1.21
N GLU A 7 -10.93 7.65 -2.07
CA GLU A 7 -12.15 6.94 -1.66
C GLU A 7 -11.86 5.49 -1.29
N VAL A 8 -10.85 4.89 -1.94
CA VAL A 8 -10.50 3.50 -1.65
C VAL A 8 -9.62 3.38 -0.42
N PHE A 9 -8.81 4.40 -0.12
CA PHE A 9 -8.27 4.55 1.23
C PHE A 9 -9.41 4.52 2.25
N ARG A 10 -10.49 5.29 2.08
CA ARG A 10 -11.63 5.28 3.04
C ARG A 10 -12.38 3.94 3.14
N LEU A 11 -12.55 3.20 2.06
CA LEU A 11 -13.28 1.91 2.06
C LEU A 11 -12.45 0.72 2.57
N VAL A 12 -11.11 0.79 2.46
CA VAL A 12 -10.20 -0.30 2.83
C VAL A 12 -9.39 0.01 4.09
N LEU A 13 -9.33 1.27 4.54
CA LEU A 13 -8.74 1.69 5.82
C LEU A 13 -9.40 0.88 6.95
N PRO A 14 -8.71 -0.09 7.56
CA PRO A 14 -9.13 -0.47 8.90
C PRO A 14 -8.91 0.78 9.78
N ALA A 15 -9.79 0.98 10.76
CA ALA A 15 -9.75 2.12 11.69
C ALA A 15 -8.37 2.31 12.39
N SER A 16 -7.50 1.31 12.30
CA SER A 16 -6.14 1.27 12.82
C SER A 16 -5.06 1.94 11.95
N GLY A 17 -5.34 2.35 10.70
CA GLY A 17 -4.34 3.04 9.85
C GLY A 17 -3.29 2.14 9.18
N PHE A 18 -3.42 0.82 9.31
CA PHE A 18 -2.50 -0.16 8.70
C PHE A 18 -3.19 -1.03 7.67
N ILE A 19 -2.56 -1.30 6.52
CA ILE A 19 -3.09 -2.23 5.51
C ILE A 19 -2.21 -3.46 5.38
N GLU A 20 -2.82 -4.63 5.21
CA GLU A 20 -2.06 -5.84 4.91
C GLU A 20 -1.52 -5.76 3.48
N VAL A 21 -0.22 -6.05 3.30
CA VAL A 21 0.46 -6.04 2.01
C VAL A 21 -0.27 -6.92 0.98
N SER A 22 -0.80 -8.08 1.39
CA SER A 22 -1.54 -8.97 0.49
C SER A 22 -2.80 -8.30 -0.06
N LYS A 23 -3.55 -7.60 0.80
CA LYS A 23 -4.76 -6.86 0.39
C LYS A 23 -4.41 -5.66 -0.49
N LEU A 24 -3.35 -4.95 -0.14
CA LEU A 24 -2.85 -3.83 -0.93
C LEU A 24 -2.40 -4.27 -2.33
N ALA A 25 -1.74 -5.42 -2.45
CA ALA A 25 -1.30 -5.98 -3.72
C ALA A 25 -2.49 -6.31 -4.64
N VAL A 26 -3.51 -7.00 -4.09
CA VAL A 26 -4.76 -7.29 -4.81
C VAL A 26 -5.42 -5.99 -5.27
N TYR A 27 -5.46 -4.99 -4.41
CA TYR A 27 -6.06 -3.70 -4.73
C TYR A 27 -5.29 -2.93 -5.82
N MET A 28 -3.96 -2.97 -5.77
CA MET A 28 -3.07 -2.38 -6.77
C MET A 28 -3.04 -3.16 -8.09
N GLY A 29 -3.70 -4.32 -8.17
CA GLY A 29 -3.59 -5.22 -9.32
C GLY A 29 -2.17 -5.74 -9.54
N CYS A 30 -1.36 -5.80 -8.47
CA CYS A 30 0.04 -6.21 -8.52
C CYS A 30 0.25 -7.52 -7.76
N SER A 31 1.33 -8.24 -8.10
CA SER A 31 1.72 -9.42 -7.32
C SER A 31 2.22 -9.03 -5.93
N VAL A 32 1.83 -9.79 -4.91
CA VAL A 32 2.27 -9.61 -3.52
C VAL A 32 3.81 -9.62 -3.43
N ASN A 33 4.48 -10.46 -4.23
CA ASN A 33 5.94 -10.52 -4.24
C ASN A 33 6.56 -9.25 -4.80
N SER A 34 6.01 -8.70 -5.89
CA SER A 34 6.47 -7.43 -6.45
C SER A 34 6.27 -6.29 -5.46
N LEU A 35 5.13 -6.24 -4.78
CA LEU A 35 4.86 -5.23 -3.78
C LEU A 35 5.81 -5.36 -2.57
N LYS A 36 6.06 -6.59 -2.08
CA LYS A 36 7.05 -6.85 -1.02
C LYS A 36 8.46 -6.43 -1.44
N ALA A 37 8.83 -6.67 -2.70
CA ALA A 37 10.13 -6.25 -3.23
C ALA A 37 10.24 -4.72 -3.27
N SER A 38 9.21 -4.02 -3.74
CA SER A 38 9.14 -2.55 -3.73
C SER A 38 9.23 -1.99 -2.31
N ILE A 39 8.48 -2.55 -1.37
CA ILE A 39 8.53 -2.17 0.06
C ILE A 39 9.94 -2.29 0.62
N LYS A 40 10.61 -3.42 0.37
CA LYS A 40 12.00 -3.63 0.81
C LYS A 40 12.97 -2.66 0.15
N ARG A 41 12.82 -2.44 -1.16
CA ARG A 41 13.68 -1.53 -1.95
C ARG A 41 13.52 -0.07 -1.50
N GLU A 42 12.30 0.34 -1.18
CA GLU A 42 11.94 1.69 -0.75
C GLU A 42 12.11 1.89 0.77
N HIS A 43 12.59 0.86 1.48
CA HIS A 43 12.74 0.83 2.94
C HIS A 43 11.46 1.27 3.67
N ILE A 44 10.28 0.88 3.17
CA ILE A 44 9.01 1.25 3.78
C ILE A 44 8.85 0.45 5.09
N PRO A 45 8.56 1.11 6.22
CA PRO A 45 8.37 0.44 7.48
C PRO A 45 7.16 -0.49 7.41
N VAL A 46 7.36 -1.74 7.81
CA VAL A 46 6.32 -2.76 7.85
C VAL A 46 6.30 -3.45 9.20
N ILE A 47 5.09 -3.61 9.73
CA ILE A 47 4.84 -4.36 10.95
C ILE A 47 4.55 -5.80 10.56
N LYS A 48 5.31 -6.74 11.12
CA LYS A 48 5.05 -8.17 10.96
C LYS A 48 4.19 -8.64 12.13
N LEU A 49 2.94 -9.01 11.83
CA LEU A 49 2.02 -9.62 12.79
C LEU A 49 1.81 -11.08 12.40
N GLY A 50 2.65 -11.95 12.95
CA GLY A 50 2.75 -13.36 12.56
C GLY A 50 3.20 -13.49 11.11
N LEU A 51 2.35 -14.09 10.27
CA LEU A 51 2.60 -14.26 8.83
C LEU A 51 2.18 -13.04 7.99
N LYS A 52 1.51 -12.06 8.61
CA LYS A 52 0.97 -10.89 7.92
C LYS A 52 1.98 -9.75 7.95
N TRP A 53 2.08 -9.05 6.83
CA TRP A 53 2.85 -7.82 6.71
C TRP A 53 1.85 -6.68 6.64
N LEU A 54 1.97 -5.74 7.55
CA LEU A 54 1.12 -4.55 7.66
C LEU A 54 1.96 -3.33 7.36
N ILE A 55 1.46 -2.46 6.49
CA ILE A 55 2.09 -1.18 6.16
C ILE A 55 1.25 -0.08 6.77
N CYS A 56 1.90 0.92 7.36
CA CYS A 56 1.23 2.16 7.73
C CYS A 56 0.77 2.88 6.45
N LEU A 57 -0.50 3.28 6.41
CA LEU A 57 -1.07 3.95 5.24
C LEU A 57 -0.52 5.37 5.07
N GLU A 58 -0.06 6.01 6.15
CA GLU A 58 0.59 7.34 6.07
C GLU A 58 1.92 7.27 5.34
N ASP A 59 2.80 6.33 5.72
CA ASP A 59 4.08 6.06 5.03
C ASP A 59 3.85 5.68 3.57
N LEU A 60 2.81 4.88 3.31
CA LEU A 60 2.47 4.46 1.96
C LEU A 60 1.94 5.64 1.12
N LYS A 61 1.12 6.51 1.68
CA LYS A 61 0.53 7.66 1.00
C LYS A 61 1.62 8.66 0.59
N ASP A 62 2.57 8.94 1.47
CA ASP A 62 3.70 9.83 1.17
C ASP A 62 4.55 9.31 0.01
N LYS A 63 4.80 7.99 -0.02
CA LYS A 63 5.57 7.34 -1.08
C LYS A 63 4.79 7.16 -2.40
N MET A 64 3.52 6.76 -2.33
CA MET A 64 2.67 6.59 -3.52
C MET A 64 2.33 7.91 -4.19
N SER A 65 2.31 9.02 -3.45
CA SER A 65 2.20 10.35 -4.07
C SER A 65 3.36 10.62 -5.05
N LYS A 66 4.52 9.98 -4.87
CA LYS A 66 5.65 10.05 -5.80
C LYS A 66 5.55 9.04 -6.95
N VAL A 67 5.05 7.83 -6.68
CA VAL A 67 4.90 6.76 -7.70
C VAL A 67 3.77 7.06 -8.70
N GLY A 68 2.73 7.80 -8.29
CA GLY A 68 1.65 8.23 -9.17
C GLY A 68 2.00 9.39 -10.13
N GLN A 69 3.18 10.00 -10.01
CA GLN A 69 3.60 11.11 -10.87
C GLN A 69 4.54 10.71 -12.02
N THR A 70 5.01 9.47 -12.11
CA THR A 70 5.79 8.98 -13.26
C THR A 70 4.90 8.22 -14.25
N GLN A 71 3.92 8.94 -14.81
CA GLN A 71 3.41 8.71 -16.15
C GLN A 71 3.10 10.09 -16.75
N LYS A 72 4.13 10.76 -17.25
CA LYS A 72 3.98 11.87 -18.20
C LYS A 72 5.05 11.74 -19.27
#